data_AF-A0A385DLK8-F1
#
_entry.id   AF-A0A385DLK8-F1
#
_cell.length_a   1.000
_cell.length_b   1.000
_cell.length_c   1.000
_cell.angle_alpha   90.00
_cell.angle_beta   90.00
_cell.angle_gamma   90.00
#
_symmetry.space_group_name_H-M   'P 1'
#
loop_
_entity.id
_entity.type
_entity.pdbx_description
1 polymer ?
#
loop_
_entity_poly.entity_id
_entity_poly.type
_entity_poly.pdbx_seq_one_letter_code
_entity_poly.pdbx_strand_id
1 'polypeptide(L)' 'MTAPEREAGYASRPAAGDARPDTLIYLRVRDVEAIAAEFGVTAEDAPWAREIELRDPDGNRLRIGTPTE' A
#
# COMPACT_ATOMS: atom_id res chain seq x y z
N MET A 1 -29.60 -15.15 -22.29
CA MET A 1 -29.47 -15.15 -20.81
C MET A 1 -28.08 -14.64 -20.50
N THR A 2 -27.96 -13.33 -20.30
CA THR A 2 -26.69 -12.60 -20.20
C THR A 2 -26.56 -12.12 -18.77
N ALA A 3 -25.45 -12.41 -18.10
CA ALA A 3 -25.19 -11.93 -16.74
C ALA A 3 -24.93 -10.41 -16.77
N PRO A 4 -25.42 -9.61 -15.80
CA PRO A 4 -25.19 -8.17 -15.80
C PRO A 4 -23.76 -7.83 -15.35
N GLU A 5 -23.15 -6.89 -16.07
CA GLU A 5 -21.86 -6.27 -15.78
C GLU A 5 -21.87 -5.59 -14.40
N ARG A 6 -20.85 -5.85 -13.58
CA ARG A 6 -20.63 -5.21 -12.28
C ARG A 6 -19.57 -4.13 -12.44
N GLU A 7 -19.93 -2.98 -12.99
CA GLU A 7 -19.21 -1.72 -12.72
C GLU A 7 -19.82 -1.08 -11.48
N ALA A 8 -19.33 -1.47 -10.30
CA ALA A 8 -19.50 -0.67 -9.10
C ALA A 8 -18.13 -0.06 -8.78
N GLY A 9 -17.85 1.09 -9.39
CA GLY A 9 -16.67 1.89 -9.09
C GLY A 9 -16.60 2.18 -7.59
N TYR A 10 -15.41 2.03 -7.03
CA TYR A 10 -15.09 2.34 -5.64
C TYR A 10 -15.22 3.86 -5.43
N ALA A 11 -16.44 4.34 -5.22
CA ALA A 11 -16.67 5.73 -4.86
C ALA A 11 -16.22 5.91 -3.41
N SER A 12 -14.92 6.13 -3.22
CA SER A 12 -14.38 6.48 -1.91
C SER A 12 -14.92 7.86 -1.54
N ARG A 13 -15.72 7.91 -0.48
CA ARG A 13 -16.13 9.18 0.13
C ARG A 13 -14.85 9.85 0.67
N PRO A 14 -14.62 11.15 0.44
CA PRO A 14 -13.43 11.80 0.97
C PRO A 14 -13.40 11.61 2.49
N ALA A 15 -12.27 11.12 3.00
CA ALA A 15 -12.03 11.07 4.44
C ALA A 15 -12.13 12.51 4.97
N ALA A 16 -13.11 12.76 5.83
CA ALA A 16 -13.20 14.03 6.54
C ALA A 16 -12.21 13.96 7.71
N GLY A 17 -10.95 14.32 7.45
CA GLY A 17 -9.86 14.29 8.43
C GLY A 17 -8.82 13.20 8.14
N ASP A 18 -7.68 13.30 8.84
CA ASP A 18 -6.57 12.36 8.69
C ASP A 18 -6.93 10.97 9.23
N ALA A 19 -6.18 9.96 8.77
CA ALA A 19 -6.24 8.64 9.37
C ALA A 19 -5.92 8.74 10.88
N ARG A 20 -6.54 7.89 11.70
CA ARG A 20 -6.13 7.82 13.11
C ARG A 20 -4.65 7.41 13.17
N PRO A 21 -3.85 8.00 14.07
CA PRO A 21 -2.45 7.63 14.24
C PRO A 21 -2.31 6.15 14.60
N ASP A 22 -1.09 5.62 14.40
CA ASP A 22 -0.73 4.21 14.64
C ASP A 22 -1.49 3.19 13.78
N THR A 23 -2.01 3.61 12.62
CA THR A 23 -2.67 2.70 11.67
C THR A 23 -1.66 1.93 10.82
N LEU A 24 -2.02 0.71 10.39
CA LEU A 24 -1.26 -0.06 9.40
C LEU A 24 -1.85 0.14 8.01
N ILE A 25 -1.01 0.58 7.07
CA ILE A 25 -1.36 0.82 5.67
C ILE A 25 -0.56 -0.12 4.79
N TYR A 26 -1.24 -0.81 3.86
CA TYR A 26 -0.61 -1.60 2.81
C TYR A 26 -0.71 -0.88 1.47
N LEU A 27 0.44 -0.62 0.84
CA LEU A 27 0.52 -0.03 -0.49
C LEU A 27 1.15 -1.04 -1.45
N ARG A 28 0.44 -1.31 -2.55
CA ARG A 28 1.00 -2.08 -3.66
C ARG A 28 1.56 -1.12 -4.70
N VAL A 29 2.82 -1.31 -5.05
CA VAL A 29 3.53 -0.52 -6.06
C VAL A 29 4.10 -1.43 -7.12
N ARG A 30 4.46 -0.86 -8.26
CA ARG A 30 5.11 -1.62 -9.34
C ARG A 30 6.60 -1.87 -9.03
N ASP A 31 7.25 -0.88 -8.44
CA ASP A 31 8.67 -0.90 -8.16
C ASP A 31 8.93 -0.42 -6.73
N VAL A 32 9.06 -1.39 -5.81
CA VAL A 32 9.40 -1.11 -4.42
C VAL A 32 10.87 -0.74 -4.23
N GLU A 33 11.76 -1.14 -5.13
CA GLU A 33 13.20 -0.89 -5.01
C GLU A 33 13.51 0.60 -5.26
N ALA A 34 12.81 1.22 -6.20
CA ALA A 34 12.89 2.66 -6.41
C ALA A 34 12.48 3.44 -5.13
N ILE A 35 11.46 2.97 -4.41
CA ILE A 35 11.04 3.58 -3.14
C ILE A 35 12.07 3.28 -2.05
N ALA A 36 12.55 2.06 -1.95
CA ALA A 36 13.55 1.66 -0.96
C ALA A 36 14.83 2.53 -1.07
N ALA A 37 15.29 2.77 -2.30
CA ALA A 37 16.41 3.65 -2.60
C ALA A 37 16.19 5.11 -2.15
N GLU A 38 15.00 5.67 -2.39
CA GLU A 38 14.64 7.03 -1.98
C GLU A 38 14.69 7.19 -0.45
N PHE A 39 14.27 6.17 0.28
CA PHE A 39 14.26 6.18 1.75
C PHE A 39 15.55 5.62 2.38
N GLY A 40 16.52 5.18 1.57
CA GLY A 40 17.78 4.60 2.07
C GLY A 40 17.58 3.31 2.88
N VAL A 41 16.53 2.55 2.58
CA VAL A 41 16.23 1.25 3.21
C VAL A 41 16.38 0.12 2.21
N THR A 42 16.50 -1.11 2.69
CA THR A 42 16.59 -2.31 1.85
C THR A 42 15.23 -3.00 1.81
N ALA A 43 14.75 -3.33 0.61
CA ALA A 43 13.57 -4.18 0.48
C ALA A 43 13.88 -5.63 0.84
N GLU A 44 12.95 -6.27 1.54
CA GLU A 44 13.03 -7.64 2.01
C GLU A 44 12.02 -8.52 1.28
N ASP A 45 12.35 -9.81 1.11
CA ASP A 45 11.44 -10.78 0.52
C ASP A 45 10.47 -11.32 1.58
N ALA A 46 9.18 -11.22 1.29
CA ALA A 46 8.10 -11.88 2.02
C ALA A 46 7.42 -12.91 1.11
N PRO A 47 6.67 -13.89 1.66
CA PRO A 47 5.99 -14.91 0.86
C PRO A 47 5.00 -14.37 -0.19
N TRP A 48 4.58 -13.10 -0.07
CA TRP A 48 3.55 -12.46 -0.91
C TRP A 48 4.05 -11.24 -1.69
N ALA A 49 5.23 -10.69 -1.38
CA ALA A 49 5.75 -9.48 -1.99
C ALA A 49 7.23 -9.31 -1.65
N ARG A 50 7.94 -8.54 -2.47
CA ARG A 50 9.14 -7.83 -2.03
C ARG A 50 8.70 -6.50 -1.43
N GLU A 51 9.09 -6.18 -0.20
CA GLU A 51 8.50 -5.05 0.55
C GLU A 51 9.47 -4.31 1.48
N ILE A 52 9.08 -3.09 1.85
CA ILE A 52 9.71 -2.26 2.90
C ILE A 52 8.68 -1.89 3.97
N GLU A 53 9.15 -1.63 5.19
CA GLU A 53 8.37 -1.02 6.26
C GLU A 53 8.89 0.39 6.57
N LEU A 54 7.99 1.38 6.57
CA LEU A 54 8.29 2.77 6.93
C LEU A 54 7.35 3.26 8.04
N ARG A 55 7.77 4.33 8.72
CA ARG A 55 6.91 5.10 9.64
C ARG A 55 6.73 6.52 9.13
N ASP A 56 5.48 6.97 9.10
CA ASP A 56 5.18 8.38 8.85
C ASP A 56 5.24 9.20 10.15
N PRO A 57 5.21 10.55 10.06
CA PRO A 57 5.25 11.42 11.24
C PRO A 57 4.11 11.21 12.25
N ASP A 58 2.98 10.65 11.81
CA ASP A 58 1.82 10.34 12.66
C ASP A 58 1.94 8.97 13.35
N GLY A 59 3.04 8.26 13.10
CA GLY A 59 3.34 6.95 13.67
C GLY A 59 2.71 5.78 12.92
N ASN A 60 2.02 6.02 11.80
CA ASN A 60 1.46 4.95 10.99
C ASN A 60 2.58 4.05 10.46
N ARG A 61 2.29 2.75 10.38
CA ARG A 61 3.18 1.77 9.76
C ARG A 61 2.76 1.57 8.32
N LEU A 62 3.67 1.85 7.40
CA LEU A 62 3.45 1.68 5.98
C LEU A 62 4.21 0.42 5.54
N ARG A 63 3.48 -0.59 5.06
CA ARG A 63 4.05 -1.75 4.36
C ARG A 63 3.85 -1.57 2.87
N ILE A 64 4.93 -1.33 2.17
CA ILE A 64 4.93 -0.97 0.74
C ILE A 64 5.61 -2.11 0.01
N GLY A 65 4.94 -2.72 -0.98
CA GLY A 65 5.50 -3.88 -1.66
C GLY A 65 5.10 -4.04 -3.12
N THR A 66 6.00 -4.67 -3.88
CA THR A 66 5.74 -5.23 -5.20
C THR A 66 5.33 -6.70 -5.01
N PRO A 67 4.09 -7.11 -5.39
CA PRO A 67 3.65 -8.50 -5.29
C PRO A 67 4.53 -9.45 -6.09
N THR A 68 4.68 -10.69 -5.60
CA THR A 68 5.55 -11.70 -6.23
C THR A 68 4.97 -12.37 -7.48
N GLU A 69 3.65 -12.31 -7.70
CA GLU A 69 2.92 -12.55 -8.96
C GLU A 69 1.41 -12.30 -8.76
#